data_AF-A0A9P1FTI5-F1
#
_entry.id   AF-A0A9P1FTI5-F1
#
_cell.length_a   1.000
_cell.length_b   1.000
_cell.length_c   1.000
_cell.angle_alpha   90.00
_cell.angle_beta   90.00
_cell.angle_gamma   90.00
#
_symmetry.space_group_name_H-M   'P 1'
#
loop_
_entity.id
_entity.type
_entity.pdbx_description
1 polymer ?
#
loop_
_entity_poly.entity_id
_entity_poly.type
_entity_poly.pdbx_seq_one_letter_code
_entity_poly.pdbx_strand_id
1 'polypeptide(L)'
;MKLISAAAAAALFFSSEAETPDSDPECEQPEELWREMVQNVTVGVLSAFLGDAVIFFLFFVQLRQPKPEVEWTDELKENYRRRWRCRSVVFWSISIVHIGACVLYCLSFLANVSVEDAAEWLESCGVTLLQDLIILPLLMALVLASLATLAVTCSRKVHRSYWIPEDIGDAPNASDAPDLEGPQCIGFTAPTEDDWFVAQIPAVTEEDHSDEDSEGPVIVKNVDSDSCAGSLIQESIITEIRV
;
A
#
# COMPACT_ATOMS: atom_id res chain seq x y z
N MET A 1 -3.44 6.16 -12.88
CA MET A 1 -2.40 5.87 -13.89
C MET A 1 -2.86 4.84 -14.89
N LYS A 2 -3.05 3.56 -14.50
CA LYS A 2 -3.49 2.48 -15.41
C LYS A 2 -4.74 2.83 -16.24
N LEU A 3 -5.78 3.35 -15.58
CA LEU A 3 -7.03 3.77 -16.22
C LEU A 3 -6.83 4.78 -17.36
N ILE A 4 -5.98 5.78 -17.15
CA ILE A 4 -5.77 6.86 -18.12
C ILE A 4 -4.93 6.36 -19.30
N SER A 5 -3.92 5.51 -19.04
CA SER A 5 -3.15 4.86 -20.11
C SER A 5 -4.02 3.88 -20.92
N ALA A 6 -4.92 3.14 -20.26
CA ALA A 6 -5.85 2.23 -20.93
C ALA A 6 -6.86 3.00 -21.80
N ALA A 7 -7.41 4.11 -21.30
CA ALA A 7 -8.29 4.98 -22.08
C ALA A 7 -7.57 5.59 -23.29
N ALA A 8 -6.33 6.09 -23.12
CA ALA A 8 -5.55 6.62 -24.23
C ALA A 8 -5.20 5.55 -25.27
N ALA A 9 -4.86 4.33 -24.83
CA ALA A 9 -4.66 3.20 -25.72
C ALA A 9 -5.96 2.94 -26.51
N ALA A 10 -7.09 2.75 -25.84
CA ALA A 10 -8.39 2.52 -26.48
C ALA A 10 -8.71 3.62 -27.52
N ALA A 11 -8.50 4.89 -27.19
CA ALA A 11 -8.67 5.99 -28.14
C ALA A 11 -7.78 5.86 -29.39
N LEU A 12 -6.52 5.42 -29.24
CA LEU A 12 -5.60 5.17 -30.35
C LEU A 12 -6.11 4.04 -31.27
N PHE A 13 -6.65 2.97 -30.69
CA PHE A 13 -7.25 1.87 -31.46
C PHE A 13 -8.47 2.34 -32.26
N PHE A 14 -9.40 3.04 -31.63
CA PHE A 14 -10.57 3.58 -32.32
C PHE A 14 -10.17 4.59 -33.40
N SER A 15 -9.10 5.37 -33.20
CA SER A 15 -8.58 6.28 -34.23
C SER A 15 -8.06 5.56 -35.47
N SER A 16 -7.52 4.34 -35.32
CA SER A 16 -7.04 3.56 -36.47
C SER A 16 -8.14 2.85 -37.24
N GLU A 17 -9.31 2.66 -36.62
CA GLU A 17 -10.47 2.01 -37.24
C GLU A 17 -11.45 3.01 -37.87
N ALA A 18 -11.44 4.27 -37.42
CA ALA A 18 -12.32 5.30 -37.96
C ALA A 18 -11.93 5.69 -39.40
N GLU A 19 -12.83 5.43 -40.36
CA GLU A 19 -12.69 5.91 -41.73
C GLU A 19 -12.75 7.44 -41.77
N THR A 20 -11.79 8.07 -42.43
CA THR A 20 -11.85 9.52 -42.63
C THR A 20 -13.00 9.88 -43.57
N PRO A 21 -13.78 10.94 -43.30
CA PRO A 21 -14.96 11.29 -44.10
C PRO A 21 -14.67 11.69 -45.55
N ASP A 22 -13.39 11.80 -45.94
CA ASP A 22 -12.92 12.19 -47.28
C ASP A 22 -12.25 11.03 -48.05
N SER A 23 -12.43 9.78 -47.60
CA SER A 23 -11.86 8.59 -48.26
C SER A 23 -12.59 8.30 -49.58
N ASP A 24 -11.86 8.28 -50.70
CA ASP A 24 -12.40 7.98 -52.03
C ASP A 24 -13.01 6.56 -52.03
N PRO A 25 -14.30 6.36 -52.39
CA PRO A 25 -14.99 5.07 -52.28
C PRO A 25 -14.41 4.00 -53.23
N GLU A 26 -13.61 4.40 -54.23
CA GLU A 26 -12.89 3.48 -55.11
C GLU A 26 -11.60 2.91 -54.47
N CYS A 27 -11.24 3.38 -53.29
CA CYS A 27 -10.06 2.93 -52.56
C CYS A 27 -10.42 1.87 -51.48
N GLU A 28 -11.31 0.93 -51.79
CA GLU A 28 -11.47 -0.30 -51.00
C GLU A 28 -10.16 -1.08 -51.04
N GLN A 29 -9.33 -0.94 -49.99
CA GLN A 29 -8.23 -1.86 -49.81
C GLN A 29 -8.83 -3.25 -49.53
N PRO A 30 -8.33 -4.32 -50.18
CA PRO A 30 -8.82 -5.66 -49.90
C PRO A 30 -8.66 -5.93 -48.41
N GLU A 31 -9.78 -6.27 -47.76
CA GLU A 31 -9.90 -6.49 -46.32
C GLU A 31 -8.95 -7.60 -45.85
N GLU A 32 -7.70 -7.26 -45.58
CA GLU A 32 -6.79 -8.11 -44.83
C GLU A 32 -7.02 -7.83 -43.35
N LEU A 33 -8.12 -8.36 -42.81
CA LEU A 33 -8.47 -8.37 -41.37
C LEU A 33 -7.26 -8.70 -40.46
N TRP A 34 -6.29 -9.44 -40.99
CA TRP A 34 -5.05 -9.77 -40.32
C TRP A 34 -4.15 -8.56 -40.02
N ARG A 35 -4.06 -7.57 -40.92
CA ARG A 35 -3.23 -6.37 -40.70
C ARG A 35 -3.78 -5.51 -39.58
N GLU A 36 -5.09 -5.30 -39.57
CA GLU A 36 -5.79 -4.58 -38.50
C GLU A 36 -5.57 -5.29 -37.17
N MET A 37 -5.77 -6.62 -37.14
CA MET A 37 -5.53 -7.41 -35.93
C MET A 37 -4.07 -7.29 -35.43
N VAL A 38 -3.07 -7.36 -36.32
CA VAL A 38 -1.66 -7.24 -35.94
C VAL A 38 -1.32 -5.83 -35.46
N GLN A 39 -1.82 -4.80 -36.13
CA GLN A 39 -1.64 -3.40 -35.72
C GLN A 39 -2.23 -3.17 -34.34
N ASN A 40 -3.47 -3.62 -34.16
CA ASN A 40 -4.18 -3.56 -32.90
C ASN A 40 -3.39 -4.28 -31.79
N VAL A 41 -3.05 -5.55 -31.98
CA VAL A 41 -2.25 -6.30 -30.98
C VAL A 41 -0.92 -5.60 -30.68
N THR A 42 -0.24 -5.06 -31.69
CA THR A 42 1.05 -4.38 -31.50
C THR A 42 0.91 -3.12 -30.65
N VAL A 43 -0.09 -2.28 -30.95
CA VAL A 43 -0.37 -1.06 -30.16
C VAL A 43 -0.73 -1.42 -28.73
N GLY A 44 -1.53 -2.47 -28.53
CA GLY A 44 -1.94 -2.94 -27.21
C GLY A 44 -0.75 -3.41 -26.38
N VAL A 45 0.12 -4.21 -27.00
CA VAL A 45 1.35 -4.71 -26.38
C VAL A 45 2.28 -3.55 -26.03
N LEU A 46 2.53 -2.62 -26.95
CA LEU A 46 3.38 -1.45 -26.70
C LEU A 46 2.82 -0.58 -25.58
N SER A 47 1.51 -0.36 -25.57
CA SER A 47 0.83 0.43 -24.53
C SER A 47 0.91 -0.24 -23.16
N ALA A 48 0.76 -1.57 -23.10
CA ALA A 48 0.91 -2.35 -21.88
C ALA A 48 2.34 -2.25 -21.33
N PHE A 49 3.35 -2.45 -22.18
CA PHE A 49 4.75 -2.30 -21.79
C PHE A 49 5.09 -0.90 -21.31
N LEU A 50 4.56 0.13 -21.98
CA LEU A 50 4.81 1.52 -21.61
C LEU A 50 4.14 1.87 -20.27
N GLY A 51 2.91 1.37 -20.05
CA GLY A 51 2.23 1.48 -18.77
C GLY A 51 2.98 0.79 -17.63
N ASP A 52 3.42 -0.45 -17.86
CA ASP A 52 4.18 -1.23 -16.88
C ASP A 52 5.56 -0.62 -16.61
N ALA A 53 6.23 -0.09 -17.64
CA ALA A 53 7.50 0.62 -17.47
C ALA A 53 7.35 1.85 -16.58
N VAL A 54 6.29 2.64 -16.76
CA VAL A 54 5.99 3.79 -15.89
C VAL A 54 5.72 3.31 -14.47
N ILE A 55 4.92 2.26 -14.28
CA ILE A 55 4.63 1.73 -12.94
C ILE A 55 5.89 1.19 -12.27
N PHE A 56 6.71 0.45 -13.01
CA PHE A 56 7.97 -0.10 -12.51
C PHE A 56 8.94 1.01 -12.13
N PHE A 57 9.04 2.06 -12.97
CA PHE A 57 9.83 3.23 -12.67
C PHE A 57 9.33 3.93 -11.39
N LEU A 58 8.03 4.15 -11.26
CA LEU A 58 7.42 4.73 -10.07
C LEU A 58 7.63 3.84 -8.82
N PHE A 59 7.53 2.53 -8.97
CA PHE A 59 7.80 1.56 -7.91
C PHE A 59 9.27 1.62 -7.48
N PHE A 60 10.21 1.74 -8.42
CA PHE A 60 11.62 1.93 -8.12
C PHE A 60 11.88 3.25 -7.38
N VAL A 61 11.16 4.30 -7.73
CA VAL A 61 11.20 5.58 -7.02
C VAL A 61 10.59 5.46 -5.61
N GLN A 62 9.62 4.58 -5.39
CA GLN A 62 8.97 4.35 -4.10
C GLN A 62 9.63 3.30 -3.22
N LEU A 63 10.40 2.37 -3.79
CA LEU A 63 11.11 1.31 -3.08
C LEU A 63 11.98 1.94 -1.99
N ARG A 64 11.46 1.87 -0.77
CA ARG A 64 12.12 2.34 0.44
C ARG A 64 12.93 1.16 0.94
N GLN A 65 14.25 1.25 0.79
CA GLN A 65 15.09 0.27 1.46
C GLN A 65 14.99 0.52 2.97
N PRO A 66 14.55 -0.47 3.77
CA PRO A 66 14.60 -0.36 5.21
C PRO A 66 16.07 -0.23 5.59
N LYS A 67 16.44 0.92 6.16
CA LYS A 67 17.80 1.09 6.65
C LYS A 67 17.93 0.37 7.99
N PRO A 68 18.98 -0.44 8.18
CA PRO A 68 19.27 -1.01 9.49
C PRO A 68 19.45 0.12 10.50
N GLU A 69 19.20 -0.22 11.77
CA GLU A 69 19.19 0.68 12.92
C GLU A 69 20.60 1.25 13.16
N VAL A 70 20.94 2.30 12.41
CA VAL A 70 22.16 3.08 12.58
C VAL A 70 21.79 4.30 13.40
N GLU A 71 22.67 4.65 14.34
CA GLU A 71 22.57 5.84 15.17
C GLU A 71 22.39 7.09 14.27
N TRP A 72 21.21 7.70 14.33
CA TRP A 72 20.85 8.80 13.44
C TRP A 72 21.44 10.11 13.96
N THR A 73 22.46 10.63 13.27
CA THR A 73 22.88 12.02 13.47
C THR A 73 21.88 12.98 12.81
N ASP A 74 21.71 14.17 13.39
CA ASP A 74 20.73 15.16 12.91
C ASP A 74 21.02 15.61 11.46
N GLU A 75 22.29 15.73 11.09
CA GLU A 75 22.69 16.05 9.70
C GLU A 75 22.24 14.99 8.69
N LEU A 76 22.33 13.70 9.05
CA LEU A 76 21.87 12.60 8.20
C LEU A 76 20.35 12.61 8.07
N LYS A 77 19.63 12.95 9.14
CA LYS A 77 18.17 13.05 9.17
C LYS A 77 17.66 14.15 8.23
N GLU A 78 18.30 15.32 8.23
CA GLU A 78 17.93 16.42 7.33
C GLU A 78 18.19 16.10 5.86
N ASN A 79 19.37 15.55 5.55
CA ASN A 79 19.71 15.12 4.20
C ASN A 79 18.76 14.04 3.69
N TYR A 80 18.38 13.10 4.55
CA TYR A 80 17.40 12.07 4.21
C TYR A 80 16.02 12.67 3.92
N ARG A 81 15.58 13.64 4.74
CA ARG A 81 14.31 14.35 4.53
C ARG A 81 14.30 15.14 3.22
N ARG A 82 15.39 15.84 2.89
CA ARG A 82 15.53 16.58 1.61
C ARG A 82 15.47 15.63 0.42
N ARG A 83 16.20 14.53 0.46
CA ARG A 83 16.20 13.52 -0.60
C ARG A 83 14.82 12.89 -0.78
N TRP A 84 14.11 12.65 0.32
CA TRP A 84 12.75 12.11 0.27
C TRP A 84 11.76 13.10 -0.34
N ARG A 85 11.80 14.38 0.07
CA ARG A 85 11.01 15.44 -0.56
C ARG A 85 11.31 15.54 -2.07
N CYS A 86 12.58 15.52 -2.46
CA CYS A 86 12.96 15.56 -3.87
C CYS A 86 12.39 14.37 -4.66
N ARG A 87 12.49 13.14 -4.12
CA ARG A 87 11.88 11.94 -4.75
C ARG A 87 10.36 12.07 -4.87
N SER A 88 9.69 12.54 -3.83
CA SER A 88 8.24 12.77 -3.87
C SER A 88 7.87 13.81 -4.92
N VAL A 89 8.59 14.94 -4.98
CA VAL A 89 8.36 15.99 -5.98
C VAL A 89 8.57 15.47 -7.40
N VAL A 90 9.65 14.73 -7.65
CA VAL A 90 9.93 14.11 -8.97
C VAL A 90 8.84 13.11 -9.34
N PHE A 91 8.43 12.25 -8.40
CA PHE A 91 7.35 11.29 -8.58
C PHE A 91 6.04 11.99 -9.00
N TRP A 92 5.63 13.03 -8.27
CA TRP A 92 4.42 13.78 -8.57
C TRP A 92 4.53 14.55 -9.89
N SER A 93 5.70 15.12 -10.19
CA SER A 93 5.93 15.85 -11.43
C SER A 93 5.80 14.95 -12.66
N ILE A 94 6.49 13.80 -12.67
CA ILE A 94 6.37 12.79 -13.73
C ILE A 94 4.94 12.30 -13.85
N SER A 95 4.27 12.10 -12.70
CA SER A 95 2.90 11.63 -12.68
C SER A 95 1.93 12.61 -13.34
N ILE A 96 2.05 13.89 -13.02
CA ILE A 96 1.21 14.95 -13.59
C ILE A 96 1.49 15.11 -15.08
N VAL A 97 2.76 15.10 -15.50
CA VAL A 97 3.12 15.21 -16.93
C VAL A 97 2.54 14.05 -17.73
N HIS A 98 2.65 12.82 -17.23
CA HIS A 98 2.08 11.63 -17.87
C HIS A 98 0.55 11.73 -18.00
N ILE A 99 -0.13 12.07 -16.90
CA ILE A 99 -1.59 12.26 -16.89
C ILE A 99 -2.00 13.36 -17.89
N GLY A 100 -1.29 14.49 -17.89
CA GLY A 100 -1.54 15.60 -18.81
C GLY A 100 -1.38 15.20 -20.27
N ALA A 101 -0.31 14.47 -20.61
CA ALA A 101 -0.08 13.97 -21.96
C ALA A 101 -1.20 13.04 -22.43
N CYS A 102 -1.64 12.11 -21.58
CA CYS A 102 -2.76 11.22 -21.91
C CYS A 102 -4.09 11.99 -22.07
N VAL A 103 -4.38 12.98 -21.22
CA VAL A 103 -5.59 13.80 -21.36
C VAL A 103 -5.57 14.59 -22.66
N LEU A 104 -4.44 15.24 -22.99
CA LEU A 104 -4.28 15.96 -24.26
C LEU A 104 -4.46 15.04 -25.47
N TYR A 105 -3.96 13.81 -25.38
CA TYR A 105 -4.16 12.80 -26.41
C TYR A 105 -5.64 12.43 -26.57
N CYS A 106 -6.34 12.12 -25.48
CA CYS A 106 -7.77 11.82 -25.52
C CYS A 106 -8.61 12.99 -26.06
N LEU A 107 -8.28 14.23 -25.69
CA LEU A 107 -8.95 15.42 -26.22
C LEU A 107 -8.70 15.60 -27.72
N SER A 108 -7.47 15.34 -28.17
CA SER A 108 -7.12 15.39 -29.60
C SER A 108 -7.87 14.32 -30.39
N PHE A 109 -8.02 13.12 -29.82
CA PHE A 109 -8.84 12.06 -30.41
C PHE A 109 -10.32 12.47 -30.52
N LEU A 110 -10.92 12.92 -29.42
CA LEU A 110 -12.31 13.36 -29.39
C LEU A 110 -12.59 14.53 -30.34
N ALA A 111 -11.58 15.37 -30.63
CA ALA A 111 -11.71 16.45 -31.59
C ALA A 111 -11.72 15.99 -33.06
N ASN A 112 -11.21 14.78 -33.36
CA ASN A 112 -11.09 14.25 -34.73
C ASN A 112 -12.11 13.16 -35.07
N VAL A 113 -12.78 12.55 -34.08
CA VAL A 113 -13.71 11.44 -34.28
C VAL A 113 -15.18 11.92 -34.37
N SER A 114 -16.05 11.11 -34.96
CA SER A 114 -17.50 11.38 -35.02
C SER A 114 -18.13 11.40 -33.62
N VAL A 115 -19.27 12.07 -33.46
CA VAL A 115 -19.93 12.20 -32.14
C VAL A 115 -20.50 10.85 -31.69
N GLU A 116 -20.94 10.03 -32.63
CA GLU A 116 -21.46 8.69 -32.41
C GLU A 116 -20.38 7.76 -31.85
N ASP A 117 -19.21 7.67 -32.50
CA ASP A 117 -18.10 6.82 -32.06
C ASP A 117 -17.51 7.29 -30.72
N ALA A 118 -17.47 8.62 -30.52
CA ALA A 118 -17.02 9.21 -29.26
C ALA A 118 -17.91 8.79 -28.08
N ALA A 119 -19.23 8.71 -28.28
CA ALA A 119 -20.18 8.31 -27.25
C ALA A 119 -20.02 6.83 -26.88
N GLU A 120 -19.88 5.94 -27.87
CA GLU A 120 -19.66 4.51 -27.65
C GLU A 120 -18.32 4.25 -26.94
N TRP A 121 -17.26 4.96 -27.36
CA TRP A 121 -15.96 4.90 -26.68
C TRP A 121 -16.06 5.36 -25.23
N LEU A 122 -16.79 6.44 -24.95
CA LEU A 122 -16.95 6.97 -23.59
C LEU A 122 -17.75 6.00 -22.71
N GLU A 123 -18.78 5.34 -23.25
CA GLU A 123 -19.53 4.30 -22.54
C GLU A 123 -18.62 3.13 -22.15
N SER A 124 -17.81 2.62 -23.09
CA SER A 124 -16.84 1.56 -22.85
C SER A 124 -15.80 1.95 -21.77
N CYS A 125 -15.31 3.20 -21.82
CA CYS A 125 -14.43 3.74 -20.80
C CYS A 125 -15.12 3.82 -19.43
N GLY A 126 -16.39 4.22 -19.40
CA GLY A 126 -17.20 4.30 -18.19
C GLY A 126 -17.41 2.95 -17.52
N VAL A 127 -17.74 1.91 -18.29
CA VAL A 127 -17.87 0.53 -17.79
C VAL A 127 -16.54 0.03 -17.23
N THR A 128 -15.44 0.25 -17.95
CA THR A 128 -14.09 -0.14 -17.49
C THR A 128 -13.73 0.57 -16.17
N LEU A 129 -14.01 1.88 -16.07
CA LEU A 129 -13.79 2.65 -14.84
C LEU A 129 -14.61 2.11 -13.67
N LEU A 130 -15.88 1.81 -13.89
CA LEU A 130 -16.77 1.23 -12.88
C LEU A 130 -16.25 -0.12 -12.39
N GLN A 131 -15.79 -0.96 -13.31
CA GLN A 131 -15.21 -2.26 -12.99
C GLN A 131 -13.94 -2.12 -12.14
N ASP A 132 -13.01 -1.26 -12.54
CA ASP A 132 -11.72 -1.11 -11.87
C ASP A 132 -11.81 -0.37 -10.52
N LEU A 133 -12.69 0.62 -10.39
CA LEU A 133 -12.81 1.44 -9.16
C LEU A 133 -13.72 0.81 -8.11
N ILE A 134 -14.77 0.10 -8.52
CA ILE A 134 -15.80 -0.37 -7.60
C ILE A 134 -15.81 -1.90 -7.55
N ILE A 135 -15.95 -2.56 -8.69
CA ILE A 135 -16.15 -4.02 -8.72
C ILE A 135 -14.91 -4.75 -8.22
N LEU A 136 -13.72 -4.40 -8.71
CA LEU A 136 -12.49 -5.12 -8.40
C LEU A 136 -12.04 -4.96 -6.93
N PRO A 137 -12.06 -3.77 -6.31
CA PRO A 137 -11.77 -3.62 -4.88
C PRO A 137 -12.77 -4.34 -3.99
N LEU A 138 -14.06 -4.32 -4.35
CA LEU A 138 -15.12 -5.01 -3.59
C LEU A 138 -14.95 -6.52 -3.67
N LEU A 139 -14.62 -7.05 -4.85
CA LEU A 139 -14.27 -8.46 -5.04
C LEU A 139 -13.05 -8.84 -4.20
N MET A 140 -11.97 -8.04 -4.22
CA MET A 140 -10.76 -8.28 -3.43
C MET A 140 -11.06 -8.27 -1.93
N ALA A 141 -11.86 -7.31 -1.45
CA ALA A 141 -12.29 -7.24 -0.06
C ALA A 141 -13.09 -8.49 0.35
N LEU A 142 -14.01 -8.95 -0.52
CA LEU A 142 -14.80 -10.16 -0.28
C LEU A 142 -13.92 -11.40 -0.22
N VAL A 143 -12.97 -11.55 -1.15
CA VAL A 143 -12.01 -12.66 -1.15
C VAL A 143 -11.17 -12.65 0.12
N LEU A 144 -10.57 -11.52 0.48
CA LEU A 144 -9.75 -11.39 1.71
C LEU A 144 -10.57 -11.67 2.98
N ALA A 145 -11.80 -11.15 3.07
CA ALA A 145 -12.69 -11.42 4.19
C ALA A 145 -13.08 -12.91 4.30
N SER A 146 -13.31 -13.56 3.16
CA SER A 146 -13.62 -14.99 3.11
C SER A 146 -12.42 -15.83 3.55
N LEU A 147 -11.20 -15.49 3.10
CA LEU A 147 -9.97 -16.15 3.50
C LEU A 147 -9.67 -15.94 4.98
N ALA A 148 -9.87 -14.73 5.50
CA ALA A 148 -9.71 -14.45 6.93
C ALA A 148 -10.71 -15.26 7.77
N THR A 149 -11.98 -15.34 7.33
CA THR A 149 -13.01 -16.13 8.00
C THR A 149 -12.68 -17.61 7.99
N LEU A 150 -12.24 -18.13 6.84
CA LEU A 150 -11.78 -19.52 6.70
C LEU A 150 -10.58 -19.79 7.60
N ALA A 151 -9.58 -18.90 7.62
CA ALA A 151 -8.40 -19.03 8.46
C ALA A 151 -8.78 -19.07 9.95
N VAL A 152 -9.64 -18.16 10.42
CA VAL A 152 -10.08 -18.14 11.83
C VAL A 152 -10.89 -19.38 12.19
N THR A 153 -11.79 -19.83 11.32
CA THR A 153 -12.63 -21.01 11.57
C THR A 153 -11.85 -22.33 11.52
N CYS A 154 -10.90 -22.45 10.59
CA CYS A 154 -9.99 -23.60 10.50
C CYS A 154 -8.99 -23.65 11.67
N SER A 155 -8.39 -22.51 12.06
CA SER A 155 -7.43 -22.44 13.17
C SER A 155 -8.05 -22.76 14.54
N ARG A 156 -9.32 -22.41 14.75
CA ARG A 156 -10.07 -22.81 15.97
C ARG A 156 -10.19 -24.32 16.13
N LYS A 157 -10.19 -25.08 15.03
CA LYS A 157 -10.27 -26.54 15.08
C LYS A 157 -8.95 -27.18 15.52
N VAL A 158 -7.82 -26.55 15.20
CA VAL A 158 -6.48 -27.04 15.56
C VAL A 158 -6.14 -26.74 17.02
N HIS A 159 -6.47 -25.53 17.50
CA HIS A 159 -6.13 -25.13 18.87
C HIS A 159 -6.87 -25.93 19.96
N ARG A 160 -8.00 -26.59 19.64
CA ARG A 160 -8.73 -27.40 20.63
C ARG A 160 -8.04 -28.73 20.96
N SER A 161 -7.06 -29.18 20.17
CA SER A 161 -6.49 -30.52 20.30
C SER A 161 -5.17 -30.58 21.09
N TYR A 162 -4.57 -29.44 21.47
CA TYR A 162 -3.23 -29.40 22.08
C TYR A 162 -3.18 -28.97 23.55
N TRP A 163 -4.32 -28.63 24.18
CA TRP A 163 -4.38 -28.23 25.60
C TRP A 163 -4.92 -29.33 26.53
N ILE A 164 -4.66 -30.60 26.23
CA ILE A 164 -4.78 -31.63 27.26
C ILE A 164 -3.37 -31.79 27.83
N PRO A 165 -3.02 -31.14 28.95
CA PRO A 165 -1.81 -31.50 29.67
C PRO A 165 -1.96 -32.95 30.11
N GLU A 166 -1.20 -33.84 29.48
CA GLU A 166 -1.22 -35.28 29.76
C GLU A 166 -0.46 -35.65 31.05
N ASP A 167 0.16 -34.68 31.72
CA ASP A 167 0.86 -34.88 32.99
C ASP A 167 0.22 -34.06 34.12
N ILE A 168 -0.93 -34.54 34.61
CA ILE A 168 -1.20 -34.49 36.06
C ILE A 168 -0.66 -35.82 36.62
N GLY A 169 0.66 -35.99 36.48
CA GLY A 169 1.41 -36.91 37.30
C GLY A 169 1.59 -36.26 38.66
N ASP A 170 0.98 -36.85 39.67
CA ASP A 170 1.23 -36.66 41.09
C ASP A 170 1.18 -35.20 41.57
N ALA A 171 -0.03 -34.72 41.86
CA ALA A 171 -0.20 -33.60 42.77
C ALA A 171 0.54 -33.93 44.09
N PRO A 172 1.56 -33.16 44.49
CA PRO A 172 2.20 -33.34 45.78
C PRO A 172 1.16 -33.19 46.88
N ASN A 173 1.19 -34.11 47.83
CA ASN A 173 0.30 -34.14 48.99
C ASN A 173 0.23 -32.75 49.63
N ALA A 174 -0.99 -32.27 49.89
CA ALA A 174 -1.29 -30.93 50.41
C ALA A 174 -0.76 -30.62 51.83
N SER A 175 0.16 -31.44 52.35
CA SER A 175 0.72 -31.32 53.70
C SER A 175 2.02 -30.50 53.78
N ASP A 176 2.68 -30.21 52.66
CA ASP A 176 4.01 -29.60 52.65
C ASP A 176 4.05 -28.17 52.07
N ALA A 177 2.92 -27.44 52.08
CA ALA A 177 2.91 -26.04 51.67
C ALA A 177 3.50 -25.16 52.79
N PRO A 178 4.67 -24.50 52.58
CA PRO A 178 5.13 -23.48 53.51
C PRO A 178 4.21 -22.26 53.44
N ASP A 179 3.88 -21.70 54.62
CA ASP A 179 3.15 -20.45 54.79
C ASP A 179 3.94 -19.29 54.14
N LEU A 180 3.73 -19.08 52.84
CA LEU A 180 4.22 -17.91 52.12
C LEU A 180 3.19 -16.79 52.28
N GLU A 181 3.55 -15.81 53.10
CA GLU A 181 2.87 -14.52 53.18
C GLU A 181 2.69 -13.95 51.76
N GLY A 182 1.43 -13.75 51.38
CA GLY A 182 1.05 -13.47 50.01
C GLY A 182 1.68 -12.18 49.45
N PRO A 183 2.14 -12.19 48.19
CA PRO A 183 2.48 -10.96 47.51
C PRO A 183 1.20 -10.11 47.37
N GLN A 184 1.28 -8.87 47.86
CA GLN A 184 0.25 -7.86 47.64
C GLN A 184 -0.07 -7.77 46.16
N CYS A 185 -1.32 -8.08 45.80
CA CYS A 185 -1.84 -7.79 44.48
C CYS A 185 -1.76 -6.27 44.26
N ILE A 186 -0.72 -5.84 43.54
CA ILE A 186 -0.64 -4.48 43.01
C ILE A 186 -1.78 -4.39 42.00
N GLY A 187 -2.82 -3.63 42.37
CA GLY A 187 -4.01 -3.45 41.56
C GLY A 187 -3.64 -2.91 40.19
N PHE A 188 -3.69 -3.78 39.18
CA PHE A 188 -3.63 -3.38 37.79
C PHE A 188 -4.96 -2.69 37.49
N THR A 189 -4.99 -1.36 37.64
CA THR A 189 -6.10 -0.54 37.17
C THR A 189 -6.07 -0.58 35.66
N ALA A 190 -7.17 -1.06 35.06
CA ALA A 190 -7.32 -1.05 33.61
C ALA A 190 -7.20 0.40 33.11
N PRO A 191 -6.40 0.68 32.08
CA PRO A 191 -6.29 2.01 31.52
C PRO A 191 -7.67 2.43 31.01
N THR A 192 -8.18 3.54 31.54
CA THR A 192 -9.43 4.14 31.12
C THR A 192 -9.31 4.65 29.67
N GLU A 193 -10.40 4.58 28.91
CA GLU A 193 -10.54 4.95 27.49
C GLU A 193 -10.15 6.41 27.13
N ASP A 194 -9.53 7.16 28.03
CA ASP A 194 -9.14 8.56 27.81
C ASP A 194 -7.63 8.73 27.54
N ASP A 195 -6.81 7.69 27.79
CA ASP A 195 -5.34 7.78 27.66
C ASP A 195 -4.79 7.52 26.24
N TRP A 196 -5.60 7.02 25.30
CA TRP A 196 -5.11 6.71 23.94
C TRP A 196 -4.98 7.95 23.04
N PHE A 197 -5.50 9.11 23.45
CA PHE A 197 -5.53 10.31 22.60
C PHE A 197 -4.34 11.26 22.76
N VAL A 198 -3.46 11.07 23.76
CA VAL A 198 -2.38 12.04 24.05
C VAL A 198 -1.06 11.73 23.30
N ALA A 199 -1.01 10.69 22.47
CA ALA A 199 0.14 10.43 21.58
C ALA A 199 0.16 11.33 20.31
N GLN A 200 -0.41 12.53 20.37
CA GLN A 200 -0.25 13.55 19.33
C GLN A 200 1.02 14.36 19.58
N ILE A 201 2.06 14.00 18.83
CA ILE A 201 3.12 14.84 18.26
C ILE A 201 3.43 16.11 19.08
N PRO A 202 4.55 16.18 19.84
CA PRO A 202 4.99 17.46 20.38
C PRO A 202 5.36 18.38 19.21
N ALA A 203 4.63 19.49 19.10
CA ALA A 203 5.07 20.65 18.36
C ALA A 203 6.34 21.16 19.05
N VAL A 204 7.49 20.93 18.40
CA VAL A 204 8.76 21.53 18.80
C VAL A 204 8.64 23.03 18.53
N THR A 205 8.43 23.80 19.59
CA THR A 205 8.74 25.23 19.61
C THR A 205 10.24 25.38 19.74
N GLU A 206 10.84 25.95 18.71
CA GLU A 206 12.20 26.51 18.71
C GLU A 206 12.28 27.59 19.80
N GLU A 207 12.99 27.30 20.90
CA GLU A 207 13.57 28.33 21.76
C GLU A 207 15.09 28.27 21.58
N ASP A 208 15.64 29.36 21.05
CA ASP A 208 17.06 29.70 21.06
C ASP A 208 17.54 29.78 22.51
N HIS A 209 18.39 28.84 22.92
CA HIS A 209 19.21 29.00 24.12
C HIS A 209 20.67 28.66 23.81
N SER A 210 21.42 29.73 23.59
CA SER A 210 22.86 29.78 23.45
C SER A 210 23.56 29.29 24.72
N ASP A 211 24.40 28.28 24.52
CA ASP A 211 25.73 28.05 25.10
C ASP A 211 25.96 28.45 26.56
N GLU A 212 26.15 27.46 27.43
CA GLU A 212 27.26 27.48 28.38
C GLU A 212 27.61 26.07 28.89
N ASP A 213 28.92 25.82 28.90
CA ASP A 213 29.61 24.56 29.19
C ASP A 213 29.30 24.00 30.58
N SER A 214 28.98 22.70 30.68
CA SER A 214 29.25 21.95 31.90
C SER A 214 29.32 20.44 31.66
N GLU A 215 30.54 19.91 31.69
CA GLU A 215 30.81 18.48 31.87
C GLU A 215 30.19 17.99 33.20
N GLY A 216 29.39 16.92 33.13
CA GLY A 216 28.77 16.27 34.28
C GLY A 216 28.56 14.77 34.01
N PRO A 217 28.67 13.90 35.03
CA PRO A 217 28.88 12.47 34.84
C PRO A 217 27.61 11.73 34.42
N VAL A 218 27.81 10.77 33.51
CA VAL A 218 26.83 9.82 33.01
C VAL A 218 26.29 8.95 34.15
N ILE A 219 25.03 9.18 34.55
CA ILE A 219 24.28 8.26 35.40
C ILE A 219 23.70 7.15 34.51
N VAL A 220 24.31 5.98 34.58
CA VAL A 220 23.72 4.73 34.07
C VAL A 220 22.54 4.37 34.96
N LYS A 221 21.32 4.64 34.50
CA LYS A 221 20.12 4.04 35.07
C LYS A 221 20.02 2.61 34.54
N ASN A 222 20.38 1.64 35.37
CA ASN A 222 19.97 0.25 35.16
C ASN A 222 18.44 0.22 35.22
N VAL A 223 17.81 -0.07 34.09
CA VAL A 223 16.39 -0.39 34.01
C VAL A 223 16.27 -1.86 34.39
N ASP A 224 15.62 -2.12 35.52
CA ASP A 224 15.29 -3.45 36.01
C ASP A 224 14.52 -4.23 34.94
N SER A 225 15.13 -5.33 34.51
CA SER A 225 14.55 -6.32 33.62
C SER A 225 13.72 -7.30 34.44
N ASP A 226 12.50 -6.93 34.81
CA ASP A 226 11.51 -7.87 35.37
C ASP A 226 10.08 -7.35 35.16
N SER A 227 9.69 -7.16 33.90
CA SER A 227 8.27 -7.10 33.55
C SER A 227 8.08 -7.33 32.05
N CYS A 228 6.98 -7.99 31.70
CA CYS A 228 6.53 -8.31 30.34
C CYS A 228 6.95 -9.66 29.72
N ALA A 229 6.71 -10.76 30.43
CA ALA A 229 6.46 -12.06 29.78
C ALA A 229 5.04 -12.17 29.16
N GLY A 230 4.19 -11.13 29.26
CA GLY A 230 2.78 -11.16 28.84
C GLY A 230 2.43 -10.44 27.53
N SER A 231 3.35 -9.69 26.90
CA SER A 231 3.03 -8.84 25.73
C SER A 231 3.59 -9.37 24.40
N LEU A 232 4.31 -10.49 24.38
CA LEU A 232 5.00 -10.99 23.19
C LEU A 232 4.11 -11.74 22.19
N ILE A 233 2.87 -12.08 22.54
CA ILE A 233 1.99 -12.83 21.62
C ILE A 233 1.15 -11.88 20.74
N GLN A 234 0.94 -10.62 21.13
CA GLN A 234 0.07 -9.71 20.37
C GLN A 234 0.81 -8.88 19.31
N GLU A 235 2.12 -8.62 19.45
CA GLU A 235 2.91 -7.93 18.40
C GLU A 235 3.32 -8.84 17.22
N SER A 236 3.38 -10.16 17.42
CA SER A 236 3.76 -11.07 16.34
C SER A 236 2.66 -11.20 15.26
N ILE A 237 1.39 -10.90 15.57
CA ILE A 237 0.28 -11.05 14.61
C ILE A 237 0.08 -9.78 13.78
N ILE A 238 0.44 -8.59 14.30
CA ILE A 238 0.23 -7.32 13.59
C ILE A 238 1.34 -7.06 12.57
N THR A 239 2.52 -7.65 12.75
CA THR A 239 3.67 -7.39 11.88
C THR A 239 3.62 -8.18 10.56
N GLU A 240 2.80 -9.24 10.47
CA GLU A 240 2.75 -10.10 9.28
C GLU A 240 1.69 -9.68 8.23
N ILE A 241 0.85 -8.67 8.52
CA ILE A 241 -0.18 -8.15 7.59
C ILE A 241 0.29 -6.87 6.86
N ARG A 242 1.55 -6.48 7.01
CA ARG A 242 2.15 -5.31 6.32
C ARG A 242 3.25 -5.74 5.35
N VAL A 243 2.87 -6.54 4.37
CA VAL A 243 3.66 -6.79 3.15
C VAL A 243 2.89 -6.26 1.95
#